data_AF-A0A8J6H258-F1
#
_entry.id   AF-A0A8J6H258-F1
#
_cell.length_a   1.000
_cell.length_b   1.000
_cell.length_c   1.000
_cell.angle_alpha   90.00
_cell.angle_beta   90.00
_cell.angle_gamma   90.00
#
_symmetry.space_group_name_H-M   'P 1'
#
loop_
_entity.id
_entity.type
_entity.pdbx_description
1 polymer ?
#
loop_
_entity_poly.entity_id
_entity_poly.type
_entity_poly.pdbx_seq_one_letter_code
_entity_poly.pdbx_strand_id
1 'polypeptide(L)'
;TITVLPCKYPESLEQGKGIPIYVGIQNPDKCLCCEEVDGQPTLQLKEEEILDLYNHPEPKKPFLFYHTQTGRTSTFESVAFPGHFIASSKSGEPIFLTSEQGKYYNINFNLDIGP
;
A
#
# COMPACT_ATOMS: atom_id res chain seq x y z
N THR A 1 4.78 6.12 -13.38
CA THR A 1 3.31 6.01 -13.22
C THR A 1 3.01 4.98 -12.17
N ILE A 2 1.94 5.14 -11.40
CA ILE A 2 1.48 4.16 -10.41
C ILE A 2 0.43 3.26 -11.06
N THR A 3 0.45 1.97 -10.74
CA THR A 3 -0.56 0.99 -11.12
C THR A 3 -1.18 0.41 -9.86
N VAL A 4 -2.49 0.26 -9.87
CA VAL A 4 -3.25 -0.31 -8.74
C VAL A 4 -4.10 -1.46 -9.27
N LEU A 5 -4.06 -2.61 -8.59
CA LEU A 5 -4.92 -3.75 -8.90
C LEU A 5 -5.63 -4.23 -7.63
N PRO A 6 -6.96 -4.40 -7.63
CA PRO A 6 -7.65 -5.00 -6.50
C PRO A 6 -7.27 -6.48 -6.34
N CYS A 7 -7.17 -6.94 -5.09
CA CYS A 7 -6.93 -8.33 -4.77
C CYS A 7 -8.10 -9.21 -5.29
N LYS A 8 -7.79 -10.39 -5.84
CA LYS A 8 -8.81 -11.34 -6.33
C LYS A 8 -9.64 -12.00 -5.22
N TYR A 9 -9.10 -12.09 -4.01
CA TYR A 9 -9.68 -12.86 -2.91
C TYR A 9 -9.92 -11.99 -1.66
N PRO A 10 -10.64 -10.86 -1.76
CA PRO A 10 -10.84 -9.95 -0.64
C PRO A 10 -11.55 -10.62 0.55
N GLU A 11 -12.36 -11.66 0.33
CA GLU A 11 -13.07 -12.45 1.35
C GLU A 11 -12.13 -13.23 2.29
N SER A 12 -10.89 -13.49 1.85
CA SER A 12 -9.86 -14.17 2.65
C SER A 12 -9.10 -13.24 3.59
N LEU A 13 -9.43 -11.94 3.56
CA LEU A 13 -8.77 -10.88 4.33
C LEU A 13 -9.74 -10.28 5.37
N GLU A 14 -9.23 -9.43 6.28
CA GLU A 14 -10.08 -8.72 7.24
C GLU A 14 -11.09 -7.82 6.52
N GLN A 15 -12.35 -7.90 6.93
CA GLN A 15 -13.47 -7.18 6.32
C GLN A 15 -13.67 -5.81 6.99
N GLY A 16 -14.22 -4.85 6.25
CA GLY A 16 -14.55 -3.52 6.78
C GLY A 16 -13.36 -2.56 6.90
N LYS A 17 -12.18 -2.93 6.39
CA LYS A 17 -10.94 -2.13 6.42
C LYS A 17 -10.71 -1.27 5.16
N GLY A 18 -11.49 -1.50 4.11
CA GLY A 18 -11.29 -0.90 2.79
C GLY A 18 -11.11 -1.97 1.72
N ILE A 19 -10.74 -1.54 0.51
CA ILE A 19 -10.52 -2.44 -0.63
C ILE A 19 -9.04 -2.89 -0.60
N PRO A 20 -8.74 -4.19 -0.45
CA PRO A 20 -7.36 -4.66 -0.51
C PRO A 20 -6.83 -4.54 -1.95
N ILE A 21 -5.74 -3.81 -2.12
CA ILE A 21 -5.12 -3.53 -3.41
C ILE A 21 -3.62 -3.83 -3.39
N TYR A 22 -3.09 -4.23 -4.55
CA TYR A 22 -1.67 -4.18 -4.86
C TYR A 22 -1.34 -2.81 -5.45
N VAL A 23 -0.17 -2.28 -5.11
CA VAL A 23 0.32 -0.99 -5.61
C VAL A 23 1.70 -1.19 -6.24
N GLY A 24 1.81 -0.86 -7.51
CA GLY A 24 3.04 -0.95 -8.28
C GLY A 24 3.41 0.36 -8.96
N ILE A 25 4.64 0.43 -9.43
CA ILE A 25 5.12 1.46 -10.35
C ILE A 25 5.57 0.81 -11.65
N GLN A 26 5.52 1.59 -12.72
CA GLN A 26 6.03 1.20 -14.04
C GLN A 26 7.31 1.96 -14.36
N ASN A 27 8.21 1.32 -15.11
CA ASN A 27 9.49 1.86 -15.58
C ASN A 27 10.44 2.33 -14.45
N PRO A 28 11.04 1.40 -13.68
CA PRO A 28 10.96 -0.05 -13.81
C PRO A 28 9.72 -0.64 -13.11
N ASP A 29 9.32 -1.84 -13.51
CA ASP A 29 8.21 -2.56 -12.88
C ASP A 29 8.63 -3.04 -11.49
N LYS A 30 8.02 -2.43 -10.47
CA LYS A 30 8.26 -2.74 -9.06
C LYS A 30 6.99 -2.59 -8.26
N CYS A 31 6.86 -3.33 -7.16
CA CYS A 31 5.70 -3.26 -6.27
C CYS A 31 6.08 -2.79 -4.86
N LEU A 32 5.15 -2.08 -4.22
CA LEU A 32 5.27 -1.72 -2.82
C LEU A 32 5.08 -2.97 -1.95
N CYS A 33 6.00 -3.17 -1.01
CA CYS A 33 5.99 -4.28 -0.07
C CYS A 33 6.24 -3.74 1.34
N CYS A 34 5.55 -4.30 2.32
CA CYS A 34 5.81 -4.06 3.73
C CYS A 34 6.66 -5.22 4.26
N GLU A 35 7.81 -4.92 4.85
CA GLU A 35 8.67 -5.91 5.48
C GLU A 35 9.07 -5.46 6.87
N GLU A 36 9.44 -6.40 7.73
CA GLU A 36 10.09 -6.08 8.98
C GLU A 36 11.59 -5.91 8.73
N VAL A 37 12.12 -4.72 9.02
CA VAL A 37 13.55 -4.43 8.97
C VAL A 37 13.95 -3.93 10.36
N ASP A 38 14.94 -4.60 10.97
CA ASP A 38 15.41 -4.30 12.33
C ASP A 38 14.28 -4.23 13.39
N GLY A 39 13.28 -5.12 13.25
CA GLY A 39 12.13 -5.20 14.15
C GLY A 39 11.04 -4.15 13.90
N GLN A 40 11.12 -3.40 12.80
CA GLN A 40 10.15 -2.34 12.46
C GLN A 40 9.51 -2.54 11.08
N PRO A 41 8.17 -2.37 10.96
CA PRO A 41 7.49 -2.36 9.67
C PRO A 41 8.03 -1.23 8.78
N THR A 42 8.55 -1.60 7.62
CA THR A 42 9.21 -0.69 6.69
C THR A 42 8.62 -0.85 5.29
N LEU A 43 8.40 0.28 4.61
CA LEU A 43 7.97 0.28 3.21
C LEU A 43 9.17 0.05 2.29
N GLN A 44 9.07 -0.92 1.39
CA GLN A 44 10.09 -1.30 0.44
C GLN A 44 9.53 -1.31 -0.98
N LEU A 45 10.42 -1.13 -1.95
CA LEU A 45 10.12 -1.27 -3.37
C LEU A 45 10.81 -2.53 -3.89
N LYS A 46 10.05 -3.53 -4.32
CA LYS A 46 10.57 -4.85 -4.74
C LYS A 46 10.45 -5.03 -6.24
N GLU A 47 11.46 -5.68 -6.83
CA GLU A 47 11.45 -6.13 -8.22
C GLU A 47 10.45 -7.29 -8.35
N GLU A 48 9.20 -6.91 -8.66
CA GLU A 48 8.05 -7.79 -8.73
C GLU A 48 7.04 -7.17 -9.69
N GLU A 49 6.49 -7.98 -10.60
CA GLU A 49 5.45 -7.54 -11.52
C GLU A 49 4.08 -7.57 -10.83
N ILE A 50 3.32 -6.49 -10.94
CA ILE A 50 2.01 -6.39 -10.25
C ILE A 50 1.01 -7.45 -10.74
N LEU A 51 1.15 -7.90 -11.99
CA LEU A 51 0.29 -8.95 -12.56
C LEU A 51 0.61 -10.33 -11.97
N ASP A 52 1.86 -10.59 -11.58
CA ASP A 52 2.23 -11.84 -10.92
C ASP A 52 1.62 -11.90 -9.52
N LEU A 53 1.66 -10.79 -8.77
CA LEU A 53 0.94 -10.65 -7.50
C LEU A 53 -0.57 -10.82 -7.63
N TYR A 54 -1.16 -10.23 -8.67
CA TYR A 54 -2.59 -10.35 -8.96
C TYR A 54 -3.01 -11.78 -9.36
N ASN A 55 -2.15 -12.49 -10.09
CA ASN A 55 -2.42 -13.84 -10.57
C ASN A 55 -2.05 -14.94 -9.58
N HIS A 56 -1.35 -14.61 -8.49
CA HIS A 56 -1.01 -15.56 -7.45
C HIS A 56 -2.28 -16.21 -6.84
N PRO A 57 -2.30 -17.54 -6.60
CA PRO A 57 -3.49 -18.26 -6.12
C PRO A 57 -3.96 -17.86 -4.71
N GLU A 58 -3.12 -17.16 -3.96
CA GLU A 58 -3.40 -16.67 -2.61
C GLU A 58 -2.94 -15.21 -2.46
N PRO A 59 -3.60 -14.38 -1.63
CA PRO A 59 -3.19 -13.01 -1.38
C PRO A 59 -1.76 -12.91 -0.82
N LYS A 60 -0.91 -12.13 -1.47
CA LYS A 60 0.42 -11.80 -0.95
C LYS A 60 0.32 -10.63 0.03
N LYS A 61 -0.07 -10.94 1.27
CA LYS A 61 -0.32 -9.95 2.34
C LYS A 61 0.76 -8.85 2.49
N PRO A 62 2.08 -9.13 2.41
CA PRO A 62 3.10 -8.08 2.48
C PRO A 62 2.98 -7.00 1.40
N PHE A 63 2.41 -7.32 0.24
CA PHE A 63 2.23 -6.40 -0.89
C PHE A 63 0.85 -5.75 -0.95
N LEU A 64 -0.03 -6.07 0.00
CA LEU A 64 -1.40 -5.58 0.02
C LEU A 64 -1.57 -4.42 0.97
N PHE A 65 -2.38 -3.47 0.52
CA PHE A 65 -2.84 -2.34 1.32
C PHE A 65 -4.36 -2.27 1.28
N TYR A 66 -4.99 -2.02 2.42
CA TYR A 66 -6.38 -1.61 2.44
C TYR A 66 -6.49 -0.15 2.01
N HIS A 67 -7.10 0.06 0.85
CA HIS A 67 -7.42 1.37 0.32
C HIS A 67 -8.79 1.81 0.83
N THR A 68 -8.81 2.96 1.51
CA THR A 68 -10.04 3.63 1.92
C THR A 68 -10.06 5.04 1.35
N GLN A 69 -11.16 5.41 0.71
CA GLN A 69 -11.38 6.76 0.22
C GLN A 69 -12.35 7.51 1.14
N THR A 70 -11.91 8.65 1.67
CA THR A 70 -12.75 9.57 2.46
C THR A 70 -12.81 10.92 1.74
N GLY A 71 -13.95 11.23 1.13
CA GLY A 71 -14.08 12.41 0.28
C GLY A 71 -13.15 12.33 -0.94
N ARG A 72 -12.17 13.24 -1.00
CA ARG A 72 -11.19 13.30 -2.10
C ARG A 72 -9.87 12.60 -1.82
N THR A 73 -9.63 12.23 -0.56
CA THR A 73 -8.36 11.65 -0.14
C THR A 73 -8.49 10.15 0.07
N SER A 74 -7.38 9.46 -0.15
CA SER A 74 -7.20 8.04 0.02
C SER A 74 -6.18 7.78 1.12
N THR A 75 -6.42 6.75 1.93
CA THR A 75 -5.46 6.17 2.86
C THR A 75 -5.12 4.75 2.42
N PHE A 76 -3.94 4.27 2.81
CA PHE A 76 -3.43 2.95 2.47
C PHE A 76 -2.86 2.28 3.72
N GLU A 77 -3.65 1.46 4.39
CA GLU A 77 -3.24 0.69 5.58
C GLU A 77 -2.57 -0.62 5.13
N SER A 78 -1.44 -1.00 5.70
CA SER A 78 -0.78 -2.29 5.43
C SER A 78 -1.65 -3.45 5.88
N VAL A 79 -1.84 -4.45 5.01
CA VAL A 79 -2.50 -5.71 5.38
C VAL A 79 -1.60 -6.57 6.27
N ALA A 80 -0.29 -6.55 6.04
CA ALA A 80 0.68 -7.32 6.83
C ALA A 80 0.95 -6.71 8.21
N PHE A 81 0.83 -5.39 8.34
CA PHE A 81 1.08 -4.67 9.59
C PHE A 81 -0.10 -3.75 9.93
N PRO A 82 -1.19 -4.29 10.53
CA PRO A 82 -2.37 -3.52 10.87
C PRO A 82 -2.05 -2.24 11.66
N GLY A 83 -2.79 -1.17 11.38
CA GLY A 83 -2.58 0.14 11.97
C GLY A 83 -1.40 0.95 11.38
N HIS A 84 -0.61 0.38 10.46
CA HIS A 84 0.47 1.10 9.78
C HIS A 84 0.03 1.57 8.40
N PHE A 85 0.23 2.84 8.10
CA PHE A 85 -0.22 3.49 6.88
C PHE A 85 0.96 3.95 6.05
N ILE A 86 0.81 3.94 4.72
CA ILE A 86 1.71 4.72 3.87
C ILE A 86 1.59 6.19 4.27
N ALA A 87 2.73 6.85 4.45
CA ALA A 87 2.82 8.21 4.90
C ALA A 87 3.92 8.98 4.17
N SER A 88 3.78 10.30 4.16
CA SER A 88 4.79 11.24 3.70
C SER A 88 5.08 12.28 4.78
N SER A 89 6.28 12.84 4.78
CA SER A 89 6.68 13.90 5.70
C SER A 89 6.96 15.21 4.94
N LYS A 90 8.23 15.61 4.84
CA LYS A 90 8.68 16.84 4.16
C LYS A 90 8.87 16.57 2.67
N SER A 91 8.86 17.64 1.87
CA SER A 91 9.17 17.55 0.44
C SER A 91 10.57 16.98 0.22
N GLY A 92 10.69 16.04 -0.72
CA GLY A 92 11.96 15.37 -1.06
C GLY A 92 12.30 14.16 -0.20
N GLU A 93 11.57 13.91 0.89
CA GLU A 93 11.75 12.71 1.72
C GLU A 93 10.99 11.51 1.11
N PRO A 94 11.49 10.28 1.33
CA PRO A 94 10.80 9.07 0.88
C PRO A 94 9.44 8.91 1.59
N ILE A 95 8.52 8.20 0.94
CA ILE A 95 7.33 7.68 1.61
C ILE A 95 7.71 6.48 2.49
N PHE A 96 6.99 6.27 3.58
CA PHE A 96 7.30 5.25 4.59
C PHE A 96 6.02 4.71 5.24
N LEU A 97 6.15 3.70 6.11
CA LEU A 97 5.06 3.22 6.95
C LEU A 97 5.07 3.91 8.31
N THR A 98 3.91 4.30 8.82
CA THR A 98 3.78 4.81 10.19
C THR A 98 2.50 4.35 10.85
N SER A 99 2.56 4.10 12.16
CA SER A 99 1.38 3.92 13.00
C SER A 99 0.92 5.23 13.67
N GLU A 100 1.67 6.33 13.49
CA GLU A 100 1.32 7.63 14.07
C GLU A 100 0.34 8.42 13.18
N GLN A 101 -0.94 8.35 13.50
CA GLN A 101 -1.99 9.11 12.81
C GLN A 101 -2.16 10.53 13.37
N GLY A 102 -2.40 11.53 12.51
CA GLY A 102 -2.85 12.87 12.90
C GLY A 102 -1.79 13.77 13.58
N LYS A 103 -0.51 13.39 13.52
CA LYS A 103 0.60 14.19 14.08
C LYS A 103 1.35 14.98 12.99
N TYR A 104 2.57 14.55 12.68
CA TYR A 104 3.54 15.24 11.81
C TYR A 104 3.54 14.73 10.37
N TYR A 105 2.88 13.60 10.11
CA TYR A 105 2.93 12.91 8.83
C TYR A 105 1.58 12.97 8.12
N ASN A 106 1.63 13.13 6.80
CA ASN A 106 0.45 13.05 5.97
C ASN A 106 0.20 11.59 5.57
N ILE A 107 -1.01 11.09 5.84
CA ILE A 107 -1.50 9.78 5.39
C ILE A 107 -2.63 9.89 4.35
N ASN A 108 -3.07 11.12 4.04
CA ASN A 108 -4.17 11.40 3.14
C ASN A 108 -3.62 11.81 1.78
N PHE A 109 -3.79 10.96 0.77
CA PHE A 109 -3.26 11.20 -0.57
C PHE A 109 -4.40 11.45 -1.56
N ASN A 110 -4.19 12.38 -2.48
CA ASN A 110 -5.02 12.43 -3.68
C ASN A 110 -4.48 11.35 -4.63
N LEU A 111 -5.29 10.33 -4.90
CA LEU A 111 -4.93 9.25 -5.80
C LEU A 111 -5.47 9.57 -7.20
N ASP A 112 -4.57 9.90 -8.12
CA ASP A 112 -4.87 10.12 -9.53
C ASP A 112 -4.36 8.92 -10.34
N ILE A 113 -5.29 8.06 -10.73
CA ILE A 113 -5.01 6.92 -11.62
C ILE A 113 -5.46 7.37 -13.00
N GLY A 114 -4.49 7.55 -13.91
CA GLY A 114 -4.79 7.88 -15.30
C GLY A 114 -5.65 6.80 -15.96
N PRO A 115 -6.40 7.15 -17.04
CA PRO A 115 -7.14 6.19 -17.85
C PRO A 115 -6.23 5.18 -18.55
#